data_AF-A0A0C2FLA1-F1
#
_entry.id   AF-A0A0C2FLA1-F1
#
_cell.length_a   1.000
_cell.length_b   1.000
_cell.length_c   1.000
_cell.angle_alpha   90.00
_cell.angle_beta   90.00
_cell.angle_gamma   90.00
#
_symmetry.space_group_name_H-M   'P 1'
#
loop_
_entity.id
_entity.type
_entity.pdbx_description
1 polymer ?
#
loop_
_entity_poly.entity_id
_entity_poly.type
_entity_poly.pdbx_seq_one_letter_code
_entity_poly.pdbx_strand_id
1 'polypeptide(L)'
;LGSIPQINSSKRNADEYYFRLTESKGNPDTDPLLVWLSGGPGCSSFAALFLEHGPFYINFDGKTLYENKYSWNAKANFLFFESPIGVGFSYDTNRDSYSTANDDQTASQNFYALKDFFETWVY
;
A
#
# COMPACT_ATOMS: atom_id res chain seq x y z
N LEU A 1 4.76 -12.03 10.33
CA LEU A 1 4.64 -10.74 9.60
C LEU A 1 4.70 -9.67 10.66
N GLY A 2 5.75 -8.84 10.70
CA GLY A 2 5.85 -7.73 11.67
C GLY A 2 4.70 -6.71 11.53
N SER A 3 4.71 -5.65 12.34
CA SER A 3 3.76 -4.54 12.25
C SER A 3 3.64 -4.04 10.80
N ILE A 4 2.42 -3.70 10.38
CA ILE A 4 2.20 -3.08 9.07
C ILE A 4 2.75 -1.64 9.17
N PRO A 5 3.73 -1.26 8.35
CA PRO A 5 4.25 0.10 8.36
C PRO A 5 3.15 1.12 8.03
N GLN A 6 3.27 2.29 8.63
CA GLN A 6 2.38 3.43 8.40
C GLN A 6 3.19 4.70 8.15
N ILE A 7 2.59 5.66 7.44
CA ILE A 7 3.10 7.02 7.23
C ILE A 7 2.00 8.01 7.55
N ASN A 8 2.36 9.01 8.35
CA ASN A 8 1.54 10.18 8.59
C ASN A 8 1.75 11.17 7.43
N SER A 9 0.66 11.64 6.81
CA SER A 9 0.78 12.55 5.67
C SER A 9 1.11 13.99 6.07
N SER A 10 2.18 14.54 5.50
CA SER A 10 2.61 15.93 5.70
C SER A 10 1.61 16.97 5.18
N LYS A 11 0.71 16.60 4.26
CA LYS A 11 -0.37 17.48 3.79
C LYS A 11 -1.39 17.73 4.90
N ARG A 12 -1.71 16.67 5.65
CA ARG A 12 -2.71 16.69 6.70
C ARG A 12 -2.31 15.67 7.75
N ASN A 13 -1.73 16.15 8.86
CA ASN A 13 -1.20 15.30 9.93
C ASN A 13 -2.25 14.36 10.58
N ALA A 14 -3.52 14.50 10.21
CA ALA A 14 -4.61 13.64 10.66
C ALA A 14 -4.76 12.36 9.80
N ASP A 15 -4.26 12.37 8.55
CA ASP A 15 -4.35 11.27 7.59
C ASP A 15 -3.17 10.29 7.80
N GLU A 16 -3.48 9.07 8.23
CA GLU A 16 -2.53 7.97 8.43
C GLU A 16 -2.68 6.92 7.32
N TYR A 17 -1.63 6.76 6.51
CA TYR A 17 -1.59 5.85 5.37
C TYR A 17 -0.84 4.57 5.69
N TYR A 18 -1.46 3.44 5.35
CA TYR A 18 -0.88 2.11 5.51
C TYR A 18 -0.43 1.56 4.17
N PHE A 19 0.68 0.83 4.21
CA PHE A 19 1.27 0.23 3.04
C PHE A 19 1.99 -1.07 3.37
N ARG A 20 2.28 -1.85 2.32
CA ARG A 20 3.16 -2.99 2.41
C ARG A 20 4.18 -2.97 1.28
N LEU A 21 5.44 -2.87 1.64
CA LEU A 21 6.55 -3.12 0.72
C LEU A 21 6.87 -4.62 0.72
N THR A 22 6.98 -5.22 -0.47
CA THR A 22 7.57 -6.53 -0.67
C THR A 22 8.80 -6.34 -1.54
N GLU A 23 9.98 -6.56 -0.96
CA GLU A 23 11.26 -6.41 -1.66
C GLU A 23 11.38 -7.40 -2.82
N SER A 24 12.20 -7.04 -3.81
CA SER A 24 12.48 -7.91 -4.93
C SER A 24 13.13 -9.21 -4.48
N LYS A 25 12.70 -10.35 -5.03
CA LYS A 25 13.44 -11.63 -4.89
C LYS A 25 14.73 -11.67 -5.72
N GLY A 26 14.89 -10.71 -6.63
CA GLY A 26 16.10 -10.52 -7.46
C GLY A 26 17.16 -9.74 -6.70
N ASN A 27 17.32 -8.46 -7.04
CA ASN A 27 18.21 -7.55 -6.34
C ASN A 27 17.43 -6.31 -5.83
N PRO A 28 16.94 -6.31 -4.58
CA PRO A 28 16.19 -5.18 -4.01
C PRO A 28 16.86 -3.82 -4.18
N ASP A 29 18.18 -3.74 -4.16
CA ASP A 29 18.89 -2.45 -4.19
C ASP A 29 18.90 -1.82 -5.59
N THR A 30 18.73 -2.62 -6.65
CA THR A 30 18.81 -2.14 -8.05
C THR A 30 17.54 -2.35 -8.86
N ASP A 31 16.67 -3.26 -8.42
CA ASP A 31 15.41 -3.54 -9.08
C ASP A 31 14.42 -2.39 -8.87
N PRO A 32 13.54 -2.11 -9.85
CA PRO A 32 12.65 -0.95 -9.78
C PRO A 32 11.66 -1.06 -8.63
N LEU A 33 11.22 0.10 -8.12
CA LEU A 33 10.06 0.19 -7.24
C LEU A 33 8.79 0.40 -8.07
N LEU A 34 7.80 -0.45 -7.87
CA LEU A 34 6.47 -0.32 -8.44
C LEU A 34 5.45 -0.04 -7.33
N VAL A 35 4.62 0.99 -7.54
CA VAL A 35 3.52 1.33 -6.63
C VAL A 35 2.23 0.76 -7.19
N TRP A 36 1.47 0.05 -6.36
CA TRP A 36 0.19 -0.52 -6.73
C TRP A 36 -0.96 0.08 -5.91
N LEU A 37 -2.00 0.49 -6.64
CA LEU A 37 -3.22 1.07 -6.13
C LEU A 37 -4.40 0.28 -6.70
N SER A 38 -5.13 -0.44 -5.84
CA SER A 38 -6.39 -1.06 -6.23
C SER A 38 -7.50 0.01 -6.37
N GLY A 39 -8.48 -0.28 -7.22
CA GLY A 39 -9.57 0.65 -7.56
C GLY A 39 -10.80 0.53 -6.64
N GLY A 40 -11.97 0.41 -7.25
CA GLY A 40 -13.27 0.35 -6.57
C GLY A 40 -14.19 1.48 -7.02
N PRO A 41 -14.07 2.70 -6.46
CA PRO A 41 -13.11 3.17 -5.45
C PRO A 41 -13.32 2.55 -4.06
N GLY A 42 -12.26 2.49 -3.25
CA GLY A 42 -12.32 2.05 -1.85
C GLY A 42 -11.88 0.61 -1.58
N CYS A 43 -11.41 -0.13 -2.60
CA CYS A 43 -10.89 -1.48 -2.41
C CYS A 43 -9.45 -1.42 -1.87
N SER A 44 -9.14 -2.25 -0.88
CA SER A 44 -7.78 -2.35 -0.33
C SER A 44 -6.81 -2.95 -1.34
N SER A 45 -5.65 -2.31 -1.51
CA SER A 45 -4.52 -2.85 -2.27
C SER A 45 -3.94 -4.13 -1.65
N PHE A 46 -4.28 -4.46 -0.39
CA PHE A 46 -3.90 -5.74 0.19
C PHE A 46 -4.69 -6.91 -0.39
N ALA A 47 -5.83 -6.65 -1.04
CA ALA A 47 -6.45 -7.65 -1.90
C ALA A 47 -5.48 -8.07 -3.01
N ALA A 48 -4.84 -7.13 -3.71
CA ALA A 48 -3.84 -7.45 -4.73
C ALA A 48 -2.59 -8.15 -4.16
N LEU A 49 -2.17 -7.75 -2.96
CA LEU A 49 -1.07 -8.39 -2.22
C LEU A 49 -1.33 -9.88 -1.97
N PHE A 50 -2.56 -10.25 -1.62
CA PHE A 50 -2.88 -11.60 -1.16
C PHE A 50 -3.71 -12.45 -2.13
N LEU A 51 -4.28 -11.85 -3.19
CA LEU A 51 -5.22 -12.51 -4.09
C LEU A 51 -4.83 -12.36 -5.57
N GLU A 52 -3.91 -11.46 -5.92
CA GLU A 52 -3.51 -11.22 -7.31
C GLU A 52 -2.04 -11.58 -7.53
N HIS A 53 -1.13 -10.63 -7.32
CA HIS A 53 0.26 -10.72 -7.78
C HIS A 53 1.30 -10.43 -6.69
N GLY A 54 0.91 -10.39 -5.42
CA GLY A 54 1.87 -10.36 -4.31
C GLY A 54 2.54 -11.72 -4.05
N PRO A 55 3.51 -11.77 -3.11
CA PRO A 55 4.39 -12.92 -2.90
C PRO A 55 3.70 -14.15 -2.34
N PHE A 56 2.52 -13.99 -1.73
CA PHE A 56 1.81 -15.06 -1.06
C PHE A 56 0.30 -14.95 -1.31
N TYR A 57 -0.33 -16.12 -1.41
CA TYR A 57 -1.78 -16.25 -1.35
C TYR A 57 -2.22 -16.74 0.03
N ILE A 58 -3.46 -16.42 0.41
CA ILE A 58 -4.07 -16.91 1.65
C ILE A 58 -4.64 -18.32 1.42
N ASN A 59 -4.30 -19.28 2.27
CA ASN A 59 -4.91 -20.61 2.24
C ASN A 59 -6.37 -20.57 2.70
N PHE A 60 -7.15 -21.59 2.36
CA PHE A 60 -8.57 -21.70 2.74
C PHE A 60 -8.80 -21.71 4.27
N ASP A 61 -7.78 -22.06 5.06
CA ASP A 61 -7.84 -22.00 6.53
C ASP A 61 -7.89 -20.56 7.08
N GLY A 62 -7.64 -19.54 6.23
CA GLY A 62 -7.59 -18.13 6.59
C GLY A 62 -6.45 -17.76 7.55
N LYS A 63 -5.50 -18.66 7.78
CA LYS A 63 -4.46 -18.54 8.82
C LYS A 63 -3.06 -18.75 8.27
N THR A 64 -2.92 -19.54 7.22
CA THR A 64 -1.62 -19.83 6.60
C THR A 64 -1.53 -19.22 5.22
N LEU A 65 -0.29 -19.03 4.77
CA LEU A 65 0.04 -18.47 3.47
C LEU A 65 0.77 -19.52 2.63
N TYR A 66 0.58 -19.48 1.32
CA TYR A 66 1.38 -20.26 0.37
C TYR A 66 2.00 -19.36 -0.68
N GLU A 67 3.18 -19.74 -1.17
CA GLU A 67 3.95 -18.90 -2.10
C GLU A 67 3.27 -18.76 -3.46
N ASN A 68 3.22 -17.52 -3.95
CA ASN A 68 2.90 -17.22 -5.33
C ASN A 68 4.17 -17.29 -6.20
N LYS A 69 4.29 -18.34 -7.01
CA LYS A 69 5.43 -18.54 -7.93
C LYS A 69 5.50 -17.52 -9.07
N TYR A 70 4.41 -16.80 -9.33
CA TYR A 70 4.30 -15.78 -10.37
C TYR A 70 4.18 -14.36 -9.79
N SER A 71 4.58 -14.18 -8.53
CA SER A 71 4.57 -12.88 -7.86
C SER A 71 5.39 -11.85 -8.63
N TRP A 72 4.87 -10.63 -8.74
CA TRP A 72 5.55 -9.54 -9.43
C TRP A 72 6.79 -9.07 -8.67
N ASN A 73 6.87 -9.35 -7.36
CA ASN A 73 8.09 -9.09 -6.59
C ASN A 73 9.26 -10.00 -6.99
N ALA A 74 9.12 -10.89 -7.98
CA ALA A 74 10.25 -11.61 -8.56
C ALA A 74 11.24 -10.70 -9.33
N LYS A 75 10.83 -9.48 -9.70
CA LYS A 75 11.61 -8.56 -10.55
C LYS A 75 11.54 -7.08 -10.12
N ALA A 76 10.89 -6.78 -9.01
CA ALA A 76 10.68 -5.41 -8.54
C ALA A 76 10.45 -5.38 -7.03
N ASN A 77 10.82 -4.27 -6.40
CA ASN A 77 10.25 -3.90 -5.12
C ASN A 77 8.81 -3.44 -5.36
N PHE A 78 7.88 -3.92 -4.55
CA PHE A 78 6.45 -3.71 -4.81
C PHE A 78 5.76 -3.10 -3.60
N LEU A 79 5.23 -1.89 -3.75
CA LEU A 79 4.56 -1.11 -2.71
C LEU A 79 3.05 -1.17 -2.91
N PHE A 80 2.37 -2.00 -2.12
CA PHE A 80 0.91 -2.03 -2.05
C PHE A 80 0.43 -0.93 -1.12
N PHE A 81 -0.22 0.09 -1.67
CA PHE A 81 -0.56 1.31 -0.94
C PHE A 81 -2.08 1.43 -0.76
N GLU A 82 -2.55 1.64 0.47
CA GLU A 82 -3.98 1.71 0.76
C GLU A 82 -4.52 3.13 0.60
N SER A 83 -5.29 3.34 -0.48
CA SER A 83 -5.85 4.63 -0.87
C SER A 83 -7.24 4.44 -1.49
N PRO A 84 -8.16 5.42 -1.38
CA PRO A 84 -8.02 6.70 -0.65
C PRO A 84 -7.94 6.55 0.87
N ILE A 85 -7.78 7.65 1.60
CA ILE A 85 -7.81 7.62 3.07
C ILE A 85 -9.13 7.02 3.57
N GLY A 86 -9.07 6.11 4.54
CA GLY A 86 -10.21 5.30 4.99
C GLY A 86 -10.27 3.88 4.38
N VAL A 87 -9.42 3.57 3.41
CA VAL A 87 -9.34 2.22 2.82
C VAL A 87 -8.48 1.30 3.68
N GLY A 88 -9.03 0.13 4.00
CA GLY A 88 -8.32 -0.92 4.71
C GLY A 88 -7.88 -0.49 6.10
N PHE A 89 -6.58 -0.41 6.33
CA PHE A 89 -5.98 0.09 7.56
C PHE A 89 -5.69 1.59 7.54
N SER A 90 -5.69 2.25 6.38
CA SER A 90 -5.53 3.71 6.27
C SER A 90 -6.73 4.45 6.87
N TYR A 91 -6.49 5.47 7.70
CA TYR A 91 -7.56 6.21 8.38
C TYR A 91 -7.21 7.68 8.64
N ASP A 92 -8.24 8.51 8.67
CA ASP A 92 -8.21 9.89 9.18
C ASP A 92 -8.65 9.89 10.65
N THR A 93 -7.81 10.44 11.52
CA THR A 93 -8.07 10.59 12.96
C THR A 93 -9.25 11.51 13.27
N ASN A 94 -9.54 12.49 12.41
CA ASN A 94 -10.66 13.42 12.54
C ASN A 94 -11.93 12.93 11.82
N ARG A 95 -11.80 11.93 10.94
CA ARG A 95 -12.87 11.33 10.11
C ARG A 95 -13.58 12.29 9.14
N ASP A 96 -13.02 13.46 8.89
CA ASP A 96 -13.61 14.47 8.00
C ASP A 96 -13.35 14.15 6.53
N SER A 97 -12.25 13.45 6.23
CA SER A 97 -11.83 13.10 4.87
C SER A 97 -12.77 12.13 4.14
N TYR A 98 -13.58 11.35 4.86
CA TYR A 98 -14.36 10.27 4.25
C TYR A 98 -15.56 10.76 3.44
N SER A 99 -16.23 11.82 3.90
CA SER A 99 -17.46 12.33 3.26
C SER A 99 -17.19 13.22 2.04
N THR A 100 -15.95 13.62 1.79
CA THR A 100 -15.59 14.55 0.72
C THR A 100 -14.74 13.94 -0.39
N ALA A 101 -14.41 12.65 -0.27
CA ALA A 101 -13.49 11.97 -1.18
C ALA A 101 -13.93 12.10 -2.65
N ASN A 102 -12.99 12.55 -3.49
CA ASN A 102 -13.11 12.63 -4.94
C ASN A 102 -11.73 12.43 -5.59
N ASP A 103 -11.68 12.39 -6.92
CA ASP A 103 -10.46 12.09 -7.67
C ASP A 103 -9.34 13.10 -7.41
N ASP A 104 -9.64 14.41 -7.45
CA ASP A 104 -8.65 15.48 -7.20
C ASP A 104 -8.08 15.40 -5.78
N GLN A 105 -8.95 15.18 -4.78
CA GLN A 105 -8.53 15.01 -3.40
C GLN A 105 -7.66 13.77 -3.23
N THR A 106 -8.09 12.63 -3.78
CA THR A 106 -7.38 11.35 -3.69
C THR A 106 -6.01 11.43 -4.37
N ALA A 107 -5.95 11.96 -5.60
CA ALA A 107 -4.70 12.14 -6.32
C ALA A 107 -3.73 13.04 -5.55
N SER A 108 -4.23 14.14 -5.00
CA SER A 108 -3.41 15.05 -4.21
C SER A 108 -2.93 14.39 -2.91
N GLN A 109 -3.79 13.71 -2.15
CA GLN A 109 -3.35 13.04 -0.92
C GLN A 109 -2.34 11.92 -1.21
N ASN A 110 -2.55 11.13 -2.27
CA ASN A 110 -1.60 10.10 -2.71
C ASN A 110 -0.24 10.69 -3.05
N PHE A 111 -0.19 11.82 -3.75
CA PHE A 111 1.06 12.50 -4.06
C PHE A 111 1.86 12.83 -2.80
N TYR A 112 1.23 13.47 -1.80
CA TYR A 112 1.93 13.84 -0.57
C TYR A 112 2.34 12.61 0.25
N ALA A 113 1.45 11.63 0.41
CA ALA A 113 1.78 10.43 1.19
C ALA A 113 2.90 9.60 0.53
N LEU A 114 2.94 9.52 -0.80
CA LEU A 114 4.05 8.89 -1.51
C LEU A 114 5.35 9.72 -1.41
N LYS A 115 5.27 11.05 -1.48
CA LYS A 115 6.42 11.92 -1.23
C LYS A 115 7.01 11.65 0.15
N ASP A 116 6.17 11.60 1.18
CA ASP A 116 6.58 11.34 2.57
C ASP A 116 7.18 9.94 2.72
N PHE A 117 6.63 8.94 2.00
CA PHE A 117 7.23 7.60 1.92
C PHE A 117 8.66 7.64 1.41
N PHE A 118 8.90 8.32 0.28
CA PHE A 118 10.24 8.41 -0.29
C PHE A 118 11.20 9.17 0.62
N GLU A 119 10.76 10.25 1.26
CA GLU A 119 11.58 11.04 2.20
C GLU A 119 11.91 10.30 3.50
N THR A 120 11.15 9.27 3.86
CA THR A 120 11.35 8.51 5.12
C THR A 120 12.12 7.21 4.90
N TRP A 121 11.90 6.52 3.77
CA TRP A 121 12.31 5.12 3.59
C TRP A 121 13.26 4.88 2.41
N VAL A 122 13.46 5.87 1.53
CA VAL A 122 14.25 5.69 0.31
C VAL A 122 15.41 6.69 0.24
N TYR A 123 15.16 7.94 0.61
CA TYR A 123 16.19 8.97 0.82
C TYR A 123 16.58 9.04 2.29
#